data_AF-A0A3C1F4U0-F1
#
_entry.id   AF-A0A3C1F4U0-F1
#
_cell.length_a   1.000
_cell.length_b   1.000
_cell.length_c   1.000
_cell.angle_alpha   90.00
_cell.angle_beta   90.00
_cell.angle_gamma   90.00
#
_symmetry.space_group_name_H-M   'P 1'
#
loop_
_entity.id
_entity.type
_entity.pdbx_description
1 polymer ?
#
loop_
_entity_poly.entity_id
_entity_poly.type
_entity_poly.pdbx_seq_one_letter_code
_entity_poly.pdbx_strand_id
1 'polypeptide(L)'
;MQTDATEKGTIHYAQYEQSERLQRLLNFMLDGLPHSTMAIINGAGICAVNSAACELRKNGFRCDCIKKAGPAIYQLFDVEGARELSAQLLAKREVARG
;
A
#
# COMPACT_ATOMS: atom_id res chain seq x y z
N MET A 1 29.36 10.10 -26.71
CA MET A 1 28.92 8.82 -26.13
C MET A 1 27.60 9.08 -25.42
N GLN A 2 26.51 8.59 -26.02
CA GLN A 2 25.14 8.82 -25.60
C GLN A 2 24.91 8.13 -24.24
N THR A 3 24.37 8.83 -23.26
CA THR A 3 23.91 8.24 -22.00
C THR A 3 22.60 7.49 -22.24
N ASP A 4 22.64 6.18 -22.01
CA ASP A 4 21.50 5.28 -22.04
C ASP A 4 20.55 5.62 -20.88
N ALA A 5 19.49 6.36 -21.20
CA ALA A 5 18.43 6.69 -20.25
C ALA A 5 17.58 5.43 -20.06
N THR A 6 17.74 4.79 -18.91
CA THR A 6 16.90 3.67 -18.48
C THR A 6 15.43 4.12 -18.47
N GLU A 7 14.66 3.71 -19.48
CA GLU A 7 13.21 3.91 -19.55
C GLU A 7 12.56 3.15 -18.38
N LYS A 8 12.36 3.84 -17.26
CA LYS A 8 11.55 3.34 -16.14
C LYS A 8 10.11 3.33 -16.59
N GLY A 9 9.57 2.16 -16.90
CA GLY A 9 8.13 1.98 -17.08
C GLY A 9 7.37 2.55 -15.88
N THR A 10 6.50 3.51 -16.13
CA THR A 10 5.56 4.05 -15.14
C THR A 10 4.46 3.03 -14.94
N ILE A 11 4.41 2.40 -13.77
CA ILE A 11 3.21 1.61 -13.41
C ILE A 11 2.06 2.58 -13.13
N HIS A 12 0.93 2.37 -13.79
CA HIS A 12 -0.33 2.97 -13.34
C HIS A 12 -0.75 2.25 -12.06
N TYR A 13 -1.03 3.01 -10.99
CA TYR A 13 -1.44 2.47 -9.69
C TYR A 13 -2.65 3.25 -9.16
N ALA A 14 -3.51 2.57 -8.40
CA ALA A 14 -4.66 3.22 -7.80
C ALA A 14 -4.22 4.28 -6.77
N GLN A 15 -4.84 5.47 -6.83
CA GLN A 15 -4.64 6.50 -5.81
C GLN A 15 -5.35 6.05 -4.52
N TYR A 16 -4.65 6.17 -3.39
CA TYR A 16 -5.12 5.68 -2.09
C TYR A 16 -6.48 6.24 -1.70
N GLU A 17 -6.65 7.55 -1.83
CA GLU A 17 -7.86 8.27 -1.47
C GLU A 17 -9.08 7.87 -2.32
N GLN A 18 -8.86 7.26 -3.49
CA GLN A 18 -9.91 6.79 -4.39
C GLN A 18 -10.14 5.28 -4.31
N SER A 19 -9.35 4.54 -3.53
CA SER A 19 -9.38 3.08 -3.51
C SER A 19 -9.76 2.51 -2.14
N GLU A 20 -11.02 2.07 -2.02
CA GLU A 20 -11.49 1.38 -0.81
C GLU A 20 -10.66 0.12 -0.49
N ARG A 21 -10.21 -0.60 -1.52
CA ARG A 21 -9.34 -1.78 -1.35
C ARG A 21 -8.03 -1.41 -0.64
N LEU A 22 -7.40 -0.31 -1.01
CA LEU A 22 -6.16 0.15 -0.39
C LEU A 22 -6.42 0.66 1.04
N GLN A 23 -7.54 1.34 1.26
CA GLN A 23 -7.95 1.82 2.60
C GLN A 23 -8.22 0.65 3.55
N ARG A 24 -8.91 -0.40 3.11
CA ARG A 24 -9.12 -1.62 3.92
C ARG A 24 -7.81 -2.33 4.24
N LEU A 25 -6.91 -2.47 3.26
CA LEU A 25 -5.60 -3.06 3.50
C LEU A 25 -4.80 -2.25 4.51
N LEU A 26 -4.71 -0.93 4.33
CA LEU A 26 -3.97 -0.09 5.26
C LEU A 26 -4.54 -0.23 6.67
N ASN A 27 -5.86 -0.10 6.83
CA ASN A 27 -6.52 -0.20 8.13
C ASN A 27 -6.23 -1.53 8.85
N PHE A 28 -6.23 -2.66 8.11
CA PHE A 28 -5.85 -3.96 8.66
C PHE A 28 -4.39 -4.00 9.13
N MET A 29 -3.48 -3.37 8.38
CA MET A 29 -2.04 -3.38 8.68
C MET A 29 -1.60 -2.33 9.71
N LEU A 30 -2.52 -1.48 10.21
CA LEU A 30 -2.22 -0.42 11.19
C LEU A 30 -1.88 -0.95 12.60
N ASP A 31 -1.89 -2.27 12.81
CA ASP A 31 -1.30 -2.90 13.99
C ASP A 31 0.24 -2.99 13.92
N GLY A 32 0.82 -2.77 12.73
CA GLY A 32 2.26 -2.83 12.50
C GLY A 32 2.86 -4.24 12.57
N LEU A 33 2.04 -5.28 12.67
CA LEU A 33 2.49 -6.65 12.83
C LEU A 33 2.73 -7.33 11.47
N PRO A 34 3.59 -8.37 11.41
CA PRO A 34 3.72 -9.19 10.21
C PRO A 34 2.49 -10.06 9.98
N HIS A 35 1.92 -10.01 8.77
CA HIS A 35 0.73 -10.77 8.37
C HIS A 35 0.99 -11.63 7.15
N SER A 36 0.42 -12.84 7.14
CA SER A 36 0.45 -13.69 5.96
C SER A 36 -0.55 -13.22 4.90
N THR A 37 -0.34 -13.63 3.64
CA THR A 37 -1.32 -13.41 2.57
C THR A 37 -2.74 -13.84 2.96
N MET A 38 -2.89 -15.02 3.59
CA MET A 38 -4.22 -15.51 3.99
C MET A 38 -4.84 -14.69 5.13
N ALA A 39 -4.03 -14.23 6.09
CA ALA A 39 -4.51 -13.34 7.15
C ALA A 39 -5.04 -12.03 6.54
N ILE A 40 -4.33 -11.46 5.56
CA ILE A 40 -4.75 -10.24 4.87
C ILE A 40 -6.01 -10.47 4.03
N ILE A 41 -6.10 -11.59 3.30
CA ILE A 41 -7.31 -11.92 2.52
C ILE A 41 -8.53 -11.94 3.43
N ASN A 42 -8.44 -12.63 4.57
CA ASN A 42 -9.56 -12.80 5.49
C ASN A 42 -9.86 -11.53 6.29
N GLY A 43 -8.83 -10.81 6.73
CA GLY A 43 -8.98 -9.64 7.60
C GLY A 43 -9.29 -8.33 6.87
N ALA A 44 -8.71 -8.12 5.69
CA ALA A 44 -8.93 -6.91 4.88
C ALA A 44 -9.96 -7.12 3.75
N GLY A 45 -10.35 -8.36 3.46
CA GLY A 45 -11.31 -8.69 2.40
C GLY A 45 -10.77 -8.32 1.01
N ILE A 46 -9.52 -8.70 0.71
CA ILE A 46 -8.87 -8.42 -0.58
C ILE A 46 -8.19 -9.67 -1.15
N CYS A 47 -8.27 -9.91 -2.46
CA CYS A 47 -7.64 -11.09 -3.07
C CYS A 47 -6.27 -10.78 -3.70
N ALA A 48 -6.09 -9.57 -4.25
CA ALA A 48 -4.86 -9.16 -4.94
C ALA A 48 -3.85 -8.49 -3.97
N VAL A 49 -3.40 -9.21 -2.94
CA VAL A 49 -2.57 -8.68 -1.84
C VAL A 49 -1.26 -8.08 -2.34
N ASN A 50 -0.52 -8.79 -3.20
CA ASN A 50 0.78 -8.31 -3.68
C ASN A 50 0.64 -6.99 -4.46
N SER A 51 -0.34 -6.91 -5.36
CA SER A 51 -0.62 -5.68 -6.10
C SER A 51 -1.02 -4.54 -5.16
N ALA A 52 -1.93 -4.81 -4.21
CA ALA A 52 -2.35 -3.81 -3.22
C ALA A 52 -1.18 -3.27 -2.38
N ALA A 53 -0.28 -4.14 -1.93
CA ALA A 53 0.92 -3.74 -1.20
C ALA A 53 1.86 -2.90 -2.08
N CYS A 54 2.07 -3.28 -3.34
CA CYS A 54 2.84 -2.46 -4.30
C CYS A 54 2.23 -1.07 -4.49
N GLU A 55 0.90 -0.98 -4.62
CA GLU A 55 0.19 0.28 -4.79
C GLU A 55 0.24 1.14 -3.52
N LEU A 56 0.09 0.55 -2.33
CA LEU A 56 0.31 1.25 -1.07
C LEU A 56 1.72 1.87 -1.00
N ARG A 57 2.76 1.14 -1.41
CA ARG A 57 4.13 1.69 -1.48
C ARG A 57 4.25 2.85 -2.46
N LYS A 58 3.56 2.79 -3.60
CA LYS A 58 3.54 3.91 -4.56
C LYS A 58 2.80 5.14 -4.03
N ASN A 59 1.83 4.95 -3.15
CA ASN A 59 1.14 6.03 -2.44
C ASN A 59 1.93 6.53 -1.20
N GLY A 60 3.11 5.98 -0.91
CA GLY A 60 3.98 6.41 0.19
C GLY A 60 3.91 5.57 1.47
N PHE A 61 3.02 4.58 1.54
CA PHE A 61 2.91 3.71 2.71
C PHE A 61 3.97 2.60 2.68
N ARG A 62 4.74 2.43 3.75
CA ARG A 62 5.82 1.44 3.83
C ARG A 62 5.32 0.02 4.12
N CYS A 63 4.51 -0.54 3.23
CA CYS A 63 4.00 -1.90 3.31
C CYS A 63 4.86 -2.86 2.46
N ASP A 64 5.77 -3.60 3.10
CA ASP A 64 6.74 -4.46 2.42
C ASP A 64 6.45 -5.96 2.61
N CYS A 65 6.82 -6.77 1.61
CA CYS A 65 6.89 -8.21 1.76
C CYS A 65 8.26 -8.59 2.34
N ILE A 66 8.29 -8.95 3.62
CA ILE A 66 9.53 -9.20 4.37
C ILE A 66 10.03 -10.64 4.23
N LYS A 67 9.19 -11.56 3.75
CA LYS A 67 9.57 -12.96 3.52
C LYS A 67 8.94 -13.46 2.23
N LYS A 68 9.79 -13.90 1.30
CA LYS A 68 9.39 -14.46 -0.01
C LYS A 68 9.64 -15.98 -0.14
N ALA A 69 10.49 -16.54 0.71
CA ALA A 69 10.74 -17.98 0.74
C ALA A 69 9.70 -18.67 1.64
N GLY A 70 8.68 -19.28 1.04
CA GLY A 70 7.51 -19.84 1.73
C GLY A 70 6.28 -18.91 1.66
N PRO A 71 5.29 -19.05 2.56
CA PRO A 71 4.14 -18.16 2.58
C PRO A 71 4.61 -16.71 2.70
N ALA A 72 4.12 -15.85 1.80
CA ALA A 72 4.50 -14.45 1.80
C ALA A 72 4.01 -13.77 3.08
N ILE A 73 4.90 -13.03 3.73
CA ILE A 73 4.61 -12.23 4.92
C ILE A 73 4.81 -10.76 4.60
N TYR A 74 3.81 -9.95 4.92
CA TYR A 74 3.80 -8.51 4.72
C TYR A 74 3.81 -7.78 6.06
N GLN A 75 4.43 -6.62 6.13
CA GLN A 75 4.42 -5.76 7.31
C GLN A 75 4.33 -4.29 6.88
N LEU A 76 3.53 -3.52 7.62
CA LEU A 76 3.52 -2.07 7.54
C LEU A 76 4.55 -1.51 8.52
N PHE A 77 5.51 -0.77 8.00
CA PHE A 77 6.46 0.00 8.78
C PHE A 77 5.98 1.44 8.93
N ASP A 78 6.40 2.08 10.02
CA ASP A 78 6.05 3.47 10.33
C ASP A 78 4.52 3.66 10.41
N VAL A 79 3.90 3.01 11.39
CA VAL A 79 2.44 3.04 11.60
C VAL A 79 1.96 4.46 11.87
N GLU A 80 2.71 5.26 12.63
CA GLU A 80 2.36 6.65 12.92
C GLU A 80 2.38 7.50 11.66
N GLY A 81 3.47 7.48 10.88
CA GLY A 81 3.54 8.18 9.60
C GLY A 81 2.48 7.70 8.61
N ALA A 82 2.14 6.41 8.62
CA ALA A 82 1.05 5.88 7.80
C ALA A 82 -0.33 6.42 8.20
N ARG A 83 -0.61 6.59 9.50
CA ARG A 83 -1.87 7.19 9.99
C ARG A 83 -1.97 8.65 9.57
N GLU A 84 -0.90 9.41 9.75
CA GLU A 84 -0.82 10.83 9.38
C GLU A 84 -1.02 11.02 7.87
N LEU A 85 -0.28 10.26 7.06
CA LEU A 85 -0.38 10.33 5.61
C LEU A 85 -1.78 9.93 5.11
N SER A 86 -2.37 8.87 5.69
CA SER A 86 -3.74 8.48 5.37
C SER A 86 -4.73 9.61 5.63
N ALA A 87 -4.64 10.27 6.79
CA ALA A 87 -5.52 11.39 7.13
C ALA A 87 -5.36 12.56 6.14
N GLN A 88 -4.12 12.91 5.78
CA GLN A 88 -3.82 13.98 4.82
C GLN A 88 -4.40 13.68 3.43
N LEU A 89 -4.22 12.46 2.91
CA LEU A 89 -4.70 12.07 1.59
C LEU A 89 -6.23 12.04 1.51
N LEU A 90 -6.89 11.55 2.57
CA LEU A 90 -8.36 11.53 2.64
C LEU A 90 -8.95 12.94 2.77
N ALA A 91 -8.35 13.81 3.60
CA ALA A 91 -8.76 15.21 3.69
C ALA A 91 -8.60 15.95 2.35
N LYS A 92 -7.50 15.69 1.62
CA LYS A 92 -7.28 16.26 0.28
C LYS A 92 -8.39 15.87 -0.71
N ARG A 93 -8.90 14.63 -0.65
CA ARG A 93 -10.03 14.18 -1.46
C ARG A 93 -11.31 14.95 -1.15
N GLU A 94 -11.58 15.26 0.10
CA GLU A 94 -12.77 16.03 0.50
C GLU A 94 -12.70 17.46 -0.03
N VAL A 95 -11.54 18.11 0.10
CA VAL A 95 -11.31 19.45 -0.46
C VAL A 95 -11.47 19.47 -1.98
N ALA A 96 -10.95 18.47 -2.69
CA ALA A 96 -11.05 18.39 -4.15
C ALA A 96 -12.48 18.12 -4.67
N ARG A 97 -13.44 17.83 -3.78
CA ARG A 97 -14.85 17.58 -4.11
C ARG A 97 -15.77 18.76 -3.78
N GLY A 98 -15.27 19.77 -3.07
CA GLY A 98 -15.98 21.03 -2.78
C GLY A 98 -15.64 22.11 -3.78
#